data_AF-A0A2X2CCA0-F1
#
_entry.id   AF-A0A2X2CCA0-F1
#
_cell.length_a   1.000
_cell.length_b   1.000
_cell.length_c   1.000
_cell.angle_alpha   90.00
_cell.angle_beta   90.00
_cell.angle_gamma   90.00
#
_symmetry.space_group_name_H-M   'P 1'
#
loop_
_entity.id
_entity.type
_entity.pdbx_description
1 polymer ?
#
loop_
_entity_poly.entity_id
_entity_poly.type
_entity_poly.pdbx_seq_one_letter_code
_entity_poly.pdbx_strand_id
1 'polypeptide(L)'
;MEGDGNDQLIAASFSKFSLLNGNTGNDIIILGGYQNHFKGGNGIDSFLINNNVIDCYIDDISQEDNIVLGDIDWNKLWFERSGYDLKISHIRFPQNTGEQATFEHIGSTTFTDYFNGNQAKIVYRND
;
A
#
# COMPACT_ATOMS: atom_id res chain seq x y z
N MET A 1 -3.44 -16.58 -9.65
CA MET A 1 -2.98 -17.45 -8.56
C MET A 1 -1.50 -17.21 -8.48
N GLU A 2 -1.09 -16.46 -7.48
CA GLU A 2 0.33 -16.24 -7.17
C GLU A 2 0.90 -17.53 -6.56
N GLY A 3 2.22 -17.67 -6.58
CA GLY A 3 2.91 -18.90 -6.19
C GLY A 3 3.12 -18.96 -4.67
N ASP A 4 3.72 -20.06 -4.22
CA ASP A 4 4.48 -20.05 -2.98
C ASP A 4 5.93 -19.65 -3.32
N GLY A 5 6.61 -18.96 -2.42
CA GLY A 5 7.97 -18.46 -2.57
C GLY A 5 8.03 -16.94 -2.42
N ASN A 6 9.24 -16.39 -2.48
CA ASN A 6 9.42 -14.93 -2.41
C ASN A 6 9.11 -14.31 -3.78
N ASP A 7 7.97 -13.66 -3.87
CA ASP A 7 7.42 -13.08 -5.08
C ASP A 7 7.50 -11.55 -5.10
N GLN A 8 7.35 -11.00 -6.31
CA GLN A 8 7.16 -9.56 -6.52
C GLN A 8 5.81 -9.32 -7.19
N LEU A 9 4.89 -8.71 -6.45
CA LEU A 9 3.55 -8.40 -6.90
C LEU A 9 3.49 -6.92 -7.29
N ILE A 10 2.93 -6.61 -8.45
CA ILE A 10 2.90 -5.23 -8.96
C ILE A 10 1.50 -4.88 -9.45
N ALA A 11 0.89 -3.87 -8.83
CA ALA A 11 -0.32 -3.25 -9.32
C ALA A 11 -0.02 -1.88 -9.95
N ALA A 12 -0.39 -1.71 -11.21
CA ALA A 12 -0.27 -0.42 -11.90
C ALA A 12 -1.38 0.56 -11.46
N SER A 13 -1.20 1.85 -11.73
CA SER A 13 -2.15 2.93 -11.39
C SER A 13 -3.55 2.77 -12.02
N PHE A 14 -3.67 2.04 -13.13
CA PHE A 14 -4.95 1.75 -13.78
C PHE A 14 -5.64 0.49 -13.25
N SER A 15 -4.98 -0.28 -12.36
CA SER A 15 -5.58 -1.46 -11.73
C SER A 15 -6.75 -1.06 -10.84
N LYS A 16 -7.85 -1.80 -10.86
CA LYS A 16 -9.03 -1.49 -10.03
C LYS A 16 -9.69 -2.75 -9.50
N PHE A 17 -10.25 -2.66 -8.30
CA PHE A 17 -11.12 -3.69 -7.71
C PHE A 17 -10.51 -5.11 -7.71
N SER A 18 -9.18 -5.20 -7.64
CA SER A 18 -8.44 -6.46 -7.70
C SER A 18 -8.07 -6.93 -6.30
N LEU A 19 -7.95 -8.26 -6.13
CA LEU A 19 -7.38 -8.90 -4.96
C LEU A 19 -6.05 -9.57 -5.38
N LEU A 20 -4.97 -9.19 -4.70
CA LEU A 20 -3.62 -9.74 -4.89
C LEU A 20 -3.16 -10.36 -3.55
N ASN A 21 -2.47 -11.50 -3.60
CA ASN A 21 -2.07 -12.28 -2.42
C ASN A 21 -0.74 -13.03 -2.61
N GLY A 22 0.29 -12.59 -1.88
CA GLY A 22 1.63 -13.20 -1.87
C GLY A 22 1.68 -14.66 -1.40
N ASN A 23 0.64 -15.12 -0.69
CA ASN A 23 0.51 -16.47 -0.13
C ASN A 23 1.57 -16.81 0.92
N THR A 24 2.72 -17.35 0.53
CA THR A 24 3.75 -17.80 1.47
C THR A 24 5.09 -17.39 0.92
N GLY A 25 5.86 -16.62 1.69
CA GLY A 25 7.12 -16.07 1.22
C GLY A 25 7.42 -14.75 1.90
N ASN A 26 8.60 -14.19 1.64
CA ASN A 26 8.88 -12.81 1.99
C ASN A 26 8.72 -11.98 0.72
N ASP A 27 7.55 -11.38 0.56
CA ASP A 27 7.11 -10.80 -0.71
C ASP A 27 7.34 -9.29 -0.77
N ILE A 28 7.50 -8.79 -1.99
CA ILE A 28 7.54 -7.35 -2.27
C ILE A 28 6.28 -6.99 -3.04
N ILE A 29 5.41 -6.20 -2.41
CA ILE A 29 4.10 -5.85 -2.96
C ILE A 29 4.10 -4.36 -3.30
N ILE A 30 4.18 -4.07 -4.60
CA ILE A 30 4.16 -2.72 -5.15
C ILE A 30 2.71 -2.29 -5.36
N LEU A 31 2.25 -1.39 -4.49
CA LEU A 31 0.87 -0.95 -4.45
C LEU A 31 0.56 0.04 -5.59
N GLY A 32 -0.68 -0.01 -6.06
CA GLY A 32 -1.18 0.91 -7.07
C GLY A 32 -2.65 0.68 -7.39
N GLY A 33 -3.26 1.66 -8.02
CA GLY A 33 -4.63 1.57 -8.50
C GLY A 33 -5.68 1.97 -7.47
N TYR A 34 -6.94 1.63 -7.77
CA TYR A 34 -8.12 2.10 -7.04
C TYR A 34 -8.98 0.95 -6.50
N GLN A 35 -9.23 0.98 -5.21
CA GLN A 35 -9.94 -0.04 -4.44
C GLN A 35 -9.40 -1.44 -4.68
N ASN A 36 -8.08 -1.56 -4.77
CA ASN A 36 -7.40 -2.85 -4.76
C ASN A 36 -7.14 -3.30 -3.31
N HIS A 37 -7.28 -4.59 -3.08
CA HIS A 37 -6.96 -5.27 -1.84
C HIS A 37 -5.70 -6.10 -2.03
N PHE A 38 -4.80 -6.01 -1.08
CA PHE A 38 -3.54 -6.76 -1.07
C PHE A 38 -3.43 -7.57 0.21
N LYS A 39 -2.83 -8.74 0.05
CA LYS A 39 -2.44 -9.62 1.15
C LYS A 39 -0.99 -10.01 1.00
N GLY A 40 -0.25 -9.92 2.10
CA GLY A 40 1.08 -10.49 2.20
C GLY A 40 1.00 -12.02 2.27
N GLY A 41 0.09 -12.51 3.11
CA GLY A 41 0.03 -13.91 3.47
C GLY A 41 1.00 -14.24 4.60
N ASN A 42 1.67 -15.39 4.54
CA ASN A 42 2.61 -15.82 5.55
C ASN A 42 4.04 -15.41 5.16
N GLY A 43 4.73 -14.74 6.08
CA GLY A 43 6.15 -14.44 5.97
C GLY A 43 6.44 -13.04 6.50
N ILE A 44 7.50 -12.42 5.98
CA ILE A 44 7.86 -11.04 6.30
C ILE A 44 7.76 -10.24 5.00
N ASP A 45 6.67 -9.53 4.83
CA ASP A 45 6.32 -8.87 3.59
C ASP A 45 6.68 -7.38 3.60
N SER A 46 6.79 -6.81 2.41
CA SER A 46 7.11 -5.40 2.20
C SER A 46 6.07 -4.76 1.28
N PHE A 47 5.24 -3.89 1.85
CA PHE A 47 4.22 -3.13 1.14
C PHE A 47 4.77 -1.76 0.74
N LEU A 48 5.00 -1.57 -0.56
CA LEU A 48 5.56 -0.33 -1.11
C LEU A 48 4.45 0.65 -1.52
N ILE A 49 4.25 1.69 -0.71
CA ILE A 49 3.38 2.83 -1.04
C ILE A 49 4.16 3.76 -1.98
N ASN A 50 3.55 4.12 -3.12
CA ASN A 50 4.11 5.02 -4.13
C ASN A 50 3.02 5.84 -4.83
N ASN A 51 3.41 6.72 -5.76
CA ASN A 51 2.49 7.63 -6.48
C ASN A 51 1.42 6.92 -7.36
N ASN A 52 1.49 5.61 -7.55
CA ASN A 52 0.47 4.85 -8.28
C ASN A 52 -0.75 4.48 -7.42
N VAL A 53 -0.65 4.59 -6.09
CA VAL A 53 -1.74 4.28 -5.15
C VAL A 53 -2.83 5.33 -5.25
N ILE A 54 -4.06 4.97 -5.61
CA ILE A 54 -5.21 5.88 -5.60
C ILE A 54 -5.98 5.71 -4.28
N ASP A 55 -6.50 4.51 -4.06
CA ASP A 55 -7.12 4.09 -2.80
C ASP A 55 -6.91 2.58 -2.70
N CYS A 56 -6.25 2.07 -1.66
CA CYS A 56 -5.89 0.66 -1.54
C CYS A 56 -6.03 0.17 -0.11
N TYR A 57 -6.17 -1.14 0.06
CA TYR A 57 -6.39 -1.79 1.33
C TYR A 57 -5.38 -2.93 1.50
N ILE A 58 -4.76 -3.02 2.67
CA ILE A 58 -3.93 -4.15 3.09
C ILE A 58 -4.71 -4.87 4.17
N ASP A 59 -5.07 -6.12 3.88
CA ASP A 59 -6.08 -6.85 4.66
C ASP A 59 -5.48 -7.69 5.81
N ASP A 60 -4.18 -7.97 5.80
CA ASP A 60 -3.53 -8.94 6.70
C ASP A 60 -2.15 -8.53 7.20
N ILE A 61 -1.90 -7.22 7.32
CA ILE A 61 -0.64 -6.70 7.87
C ILE A 61 -0.31 -7.33 9.22
N SER A 62 0.97 -7.65 9.44
CA SER A 62 1.51 -8.19 10.70
C SER A 62 2.55 -7.25 11.32
N GLN A 63 2.93 -7.50 12.58
CA GLN A 63 3.97 -6.72 13.26
C GLN A 63 5.38 -6.95 12.67
N GLU A 64 5.58 -8.08 11.98
CA GLU A 64 6.85 -8.44 11.35
C GLU A 64 7.07 -7.72 10.01
N ASP A 65 5.98 -7.35 9.33
CA ASP A 65 5.98 -6.73 8.01
C ASP A 65 6.57 -5.31 7.99
N ASN A 66 6.77 -4.83 6.76
CA ASN A 66 7.32 -3.51 6.47
C ASN A 66 6.37 -2.71 5.59
N ILE A 67 6.08 -1.49 6.03
CA ILE A 67 5.46 -0.46 5.21
C ILE A 67 6.58 0.41 4.65
N VAL A 68 6.79 0.36 3.35
CA VAL A 68 7.85 1.11 2.67
C VAL A 68 7.25 2.33 1.97
N LEU A 69 7.71 3.51 2.34
CA LEU A 69 7.34 4.76 1.67
C LEU A 69 8.32 5.01 0.52
N GLY A 70 7.92 4.74 -0.73
CA GLY A 70 8.74 4.85 -1.93
C GLY A 70 8.27 5.95 -2.88
N ASP A 71 9.19 6.81 -3.32
CA ASP A 71 8.90 7.93 -4.23
C ASP A 71 7.79 8.88 -3.75
N ILE A 72 7.58 8.99 -2.44
CA ILE A 72 6.62 9.90 -1.81
C ILE A 72 7.37 11.03 -1.10
N ASP A 73 6.88 12.26 -1.30
CA ASP A 73 7.35 13.43 -0.56
C ASP A 73 6.89 13.34 0.90
N TRP A 74 7.84 13.10 1.81
CA TRP A 74 7.57 12.93 3.24
C TRP A 74 7.02 14.17 3.93
N ASN A 75 7.19 15.37 3.34
CA ASN A 75 6.55 16.59 3.85
C ASN A 75 5.06 16.68 3.46
N LYS A 76 4.58 15.75 2.62
CA LYS A 76 3.23 15.75 2.05
C LYS A 76 2.51 14.41 2.29
N LEU A 77 2.81 13.77 3.43
CA LEU A 77 2.11 12.59 3.91
C LEU A 77 1.42 12.85 5.24
N TRP A 78 0.35 12.11 5.50
CA TRP A 78 -0.37 12.15 6.77
C TRP A 78 -0.80 10.75 7.19
N PHE A 79 -0.82 10.57 8.50
CA PHE A 79 -1.26 9.36 9.16
C PHE A 79 -2.58 9.65 9.87
N GLU A 80 -3.55 8.78 9.65
CA GLU A 80 -4.86 8.84 10.30
C GLU A 80 -5.15 7.49 10.94
N ARG A 81 -5.71 7.52 12.16
CA ARG A 81 -6.24 6.33 12.81
C ARG A 81 -7.76 6.38 12.80
N SER A 82 -8.39 5.29 12.36
CA SER A 82 -9.84 5.08 12.45
C SER A 82 -10.10 3.73 13.09
N GLY A 83 -10.57 3.71 14.35
CA GLY A 83 -10.69 2.46 15.10
C GLY A 83 -9.34 1.77 15.28
N TYR A 84 -9.18 0.56 14.72
CA TYR A 84 -7.91 -0.18 14.69
C TYR A 84 -7.12 0.03 13.40
N ASP A 85 -7.67 0.73 12.40
CA ASP A 85 -7.02 0.88 11.11
C ASP A 85 -6.03 2.05 11.11
N LEU A 86 -4.94 1.88 10.35
CA LEU A 86 -4.03 2.95 9.98
C LEU A 86 -4.28 3.33 8.52
N LYS A 87 -4.62 4.58 8.26
CA LYS A 87 -4.63 5.14 6.92
C LYS A 87 -3.41 6.02 6.71
N ILE A 88 -2.63 5.71 5.69
CA ILE A 88 -1.52 6.54 5.22
C ILE A 88 -1.96 7.19 3.92
N SER A 89 -1.82 8.49 3.82
CA SER A 89 -2.21 9.22 2.63
C SER A 89 -1.12 10.21 2.21
N HIS A 90 -1.07 10.52 0.93
CA HIS A 90 -0.03 11.37 0.34
C HIS A 90 -0.55 12.14 -0.88
N ILE A 91 0.13 13.26 -1.18
CA ILE A 91 -0.13 14.00 -2.42
C ILE A 91 0.44 13.23 -3.61
N ARG A 92 -0.34 13.16 -4.68
CA ARG A 92 0.01 12.52 -5.96
C ARG A 92 0.13 13.53 -7.09
N PHE A 93 0.90 13.14 -8.10
CA PHE A 93 1.10 13.89 -9.33
C PHE A 93 0.61 13.07 -10.54
N PRO A 94 -0.71 12.94 -10.75
CA PRO A 94 -1.25 12.22 -11.90
C PRO A 94 -0.81 12.88 -13.22
N GLN A 95 -0.54 12.06 -14.24
CA GLN A 95 -0.02 12.52 -15.53
C GLN A 95 -1.04 13.31 -16.37
N ASN A 96 -2.34 13.20 -16.05
CA ASN A 96 -3.42 13.88 -16.75
C ASN A 96 -3.97 15.04 -15.93
N THR A 97 -4.49 16.07 -16.59
CA THR A 97 -5.15 17.22 -15.96
C THR A 97 -6.65 17.19 -16.29
N GLY A 98 -7.51 16.96 -15.29
CA GLY A 98 -8.97 16.87 -15.44
C GLY A 98 -9.65 16.48 -14.12
N GLU A 99 -10.98 16.30 -14.10
CA GLU A 99 -11.74 15.97 -12.89
C GLU A 99 -11.25 14.67 -12.21
N GLN A 100 -10.92 13.66 -13.02
CA GLN A 100 -10.28 12.42 -12.57
C GLN A 100 -8.99 12.70 -11.81
N ALA A 101 -8.15 13.61 -12.31
CA ALA A 101 -6.88 13.95 -11.68
C ALA A 101 -7.05 14.70 -10.37
N THR A 102 -8.09 15.55 -10.27
CA THR A 102 -8.45 16.23 -9.01
C THR A 102 -8.89 15.22 -7.95
N PHE A 103 -9.70 14.23 -8.32
CA PHE A 103 -10.10 13.14 -7.43
C PHE A 103 -8.89 12.30 -6.98
N GLU A 104 -8.00 11.99 -7.92
CA GLU A 104 -6.83 11.15 -7.72
C GLU A 104 -5.62 11.88 -7.10
N HIS A 105 -5.75 13.17 -6.78
CA HIS A 105 -4.65 13.99 -6.26
C HIS A 105 -4.19 13.56 -4.87
N ILE A 106 -5.03 12.84 -4.14
CA ILE A 106 -4.70 12.21 -2.87
C ILE A 106 -4.69 10.71 -3.09
N GLY A 107 -3.56 10.08 -2.78
CA GLY A 107 -3.46 8.63 -2.68
C GLY A 107 -3.65 8.18 -1.24
N SER A 108 -4.37 7.08 -1.02
CA SER A 108 -4.47 6.47 0.30
C SER A 108 -4.25 4.96 0.31
N THR A 109 -3.61 4.49 1.37
CA THR A 109 -3.52 3.08 1.73
C THR A 109 -4.05 2.90 3.14
N THR A 110 -5.04 2.02 3.31
CA THR A 110 -5.57 1.62 4.61
C THR A 110 -5.02 0.26 4.98
N PHE A 111 -4.35 0.18 6.13
CA PHE A 111 -3.87 -1.04 6.75
C PHE A 111 -4.89 -1.45 7.81
N THR A 112 -5.65 -2.50 7.54
CA THR A 112 -6.72 -2.94 8.44
C THR A 112 -6.15 -3.54 9.71
N ASP A 113 -6.77 -3.25 10.86
CA ASP A 113 -6.36 -3.78 12.16
C ASP A 113 -4.91 -3.47 12.59
N TYR A 114 -4.24 -2.51 11.95
CA TYR A 114 -2.85 -2.11 12.26
C TYR A 114 -2.62 -1.88 13.77
N PHE A 115 -3.54 -1.20 14.45
CA PHE A 115 -3.46 -0.89 15.87
C PHE A 115 -3.95 -2.03 16.79
N ASN A 116 -4.30 -3.20 16.26
CA ASN A 116 -4.76 -4.38 16.99
C ASN A 116 -3.63 -5.39 17.27
N GLY A 117 -2.40 -4.90 17.45
CA GLY A 117 -1.21 -5.73 17.65
C GLY A 117 -0.42 -6.01 16.37
N ASN A 118 -0.82 -5.40 15.25
CA ASN A 118 -0.23 -5.60 13.92
C ASN A 118 0.63 -4.41 13.47
N GLN A 119 1.25 -3.69 14.41
CA GLN A 119 1.98 -2.46 14.11
C GLN A 119 3.30 -2.75 13.37
N ALA A 120 3.20 -2.95 12.06
CA ALA A 120 4.33 -3.09 11.14
C ALA A 120 5.29 -1.89 11.19
N LYS A 121 6.56 -2.14 10.86
CA LYS A 121 7.56 -1.08 10.79
C LYS A 121 7.29 -0.19 9.59
N ILE A 122 7.35 1.12 9.80
CA ILE A 122 7.31 2.10 8.72
C ILE A 122 8.74 2.49 8.38
N VAL A 123 9.16 2.20 7.15
CA VAL A 123 10.51 2.44 6.64
C VAL A 123 10.45 3.52 5.57
N TYR A 124 11.29 4.53 5.73
CA TYR A 124 11.50 5.55 4.72
C TYR A 124 12.80 5.29 3.97
N ARG A 125 12.74 5.28 2.64
CA ARG A 125 13.90 5.16 1.77
C ARG A 125 14.17 6.51 1.11
N ASN A 126 15.27 7.14 1.51
CA ASN A 126 15.87 8.23 0.74
C ASN A 126 16.85 7.61 -0.25
N ASP A 127 16.64 7.86 -1.54
CA ASP A 127 17.66 7.64 -2.57
C ASP A 127 18.58 8.85 -2.70
#